data_AF-A0A944ZUE6-F1
#
_entry.id   AF-A0A944ZUE6-F1
#
_cell.length_a   1.000
_cell.length_b   1.000
_cell.length_c   1.000
_cell.angle_alpha   90.00
_cell.angle_beta   90.00
_cell.angle_gamma   90.00
#
_symmetry.space_group_name_H-M   'P 1'
#
loop_
_entity.id
_entity.type
_entity.pdbx_description
1 polymer ?
#
loop_
_entity_poly.entity_id
_entity_poly.type
_entity_poly.pdbx_seq_one_letter_code
_entity_poly.pdbx_strand_id
1 'polypeptide(L)'
;MGQDQENSIKWDELHSEEKKTLAALQDKWDALSPEKQNRLNSGAKKWNTMSPEQQKILKQKIQTWKQKTPDQKLKIRNQFEQFQSLPETEKQSLRDAYKDFKSLPPEKQASMMLDPTSKGSIEPR
;
A
#
# COMPACT_ATOMS: atom_id res chain seq x y z
N MET A 1 -19.58 -17.39 -4.61
CA MET A 1 -19.88 -15.94 -4.56
C MET A 1 -21.07 -15.78 -3.64
N GLY A 2 -20.99 -14.97 -2.58
CA GLY A 2 -22.06 -14.88 -1.56
C GLY A 2 -21.54 -14.89 -0.11
N GLN A 3 -20.48 -14.14 0.19
CA GLN A 3 -20.08 -13.85 1.58
C GLN A 3 -19.83 -12.35 1.73
N ASP A 4 -20.73 -11.53 1.21
CA ASP A 4 -20.52 -10.09 1.05
C ASP A 4 -21.59 -9.25 1.78
N GLN A 5 -22.65 -9.88 2.31
CA GLN A 5 -23.68 -9.21 3.11
C GLN A 5 -23.66 -9.51 4.63
N GLU A 6 -22.96 -10.54 5.11
CA GLU A 6 -22.97 -10.91 6.55
C GLU A 6 -21.85 -10.27 7.40
N ASN A 7 -20.95 -9.50 6.80
CA ASN A 7 -19.78 -8.92 7.48
C ASN A 7 -19.79 -7.37 7.50
N SER A 8 -20.97 -6.73 7.51
CA SER A 8 -21.04 -5.27 7.70
C SER A 8 -20.66 -4.91 9.12
N ILE A 9 -19.56 -4.17 9.28
CA ILE A 9 -19.09 -3.73 10.60
C ILE A 9 -19.79 -2.41 10.92
N LYS A 10 -20.62 -2.40 11.96
CA LYS A 10 -21.22 -1.14 12.42
C LYS A 10 -20.18 -0.25 13.04
N TRP A 11 -20.37 1.06 12.92
CA TRP A 11 -19.50 2.03 13.57
C TRP A 11 -19.35 1.72 15.06
N ASP A 12 -20.43 1.32 15.72
CA ASP A 12 -20.44 1.00 17.15
C ASP A 12 -19.61 -0.22 17.54
N GLU A 13 -19.42 -1.19 16.63
CA GLU A 13 -18.62 -2.40 16.87
C GLU A 13 -17.11 -2.16 16.74
N LEU A 14 -16.72 -1.00 16.21
CA LEU A 14 -15.31 -0.60 16.17
C LEU A 14 -14.79 -0.28 17.57
N HIS A 15 -13.54 -0.68 17.85
CA HIS A 15 -12.86 -0.30 19.08
C HIS A 15 -12.61 1.22 19.14
N SER A 16 -12.50 1.79 20.34
CA SER A 16 -12.34 3.25 20.54
C SER A 16 -11.14 3.84 19.78
N GLU A 17 -10.07 3.07 19.62
CA GLU A 17 -8.89 3.48 18.85
C GLU A 17 -9.14 3.45 17.32
N GLU A 18 -9.84 2.42 16.81
CA GLU A 18 -10.29 2.38 15.41
C GLU A 18 -11.24 3.53 15.09
N LYS A 19 -12.22 3.78 15.96
CA LYS A 19 -13.16 4.92 15.85
C LYS A 19 -12.41 6.24 15.76
N LYS A 20 -11.38 6.45 16.61
CA LYS A 20 -10.58 7.69 16.59
C LYS A 20 -9.82 7.86 15.27
N THR A 21 -9.25 6.78 14.74
CA THR A 21 -8.52 6.81 13.46
C THR A 21 -9.46 7.03 12.28
N LEU A 22 -10.67 6.46 12.34
CA LEU A 22 -11.69 6.55 11.30
C LEU A 22 -12.69 7.69 11.54
N ALA A 23 -12.50 8.54 12.55
CA ALA A 23 -13.49 9.53 12.98
C ALA A 23 -13.88 10.48 11.84
N ALA A 24 -12.92 10.81 10.96
CA ALA A 24 -13.17 11.62 9.76
C ALA A 24 -14.08 10.94 8.71
N LEU A 25 -14.27 9.62 8.82
CA LEU A 25 -15.11 8.80 7.95
C LEU A 25 -16.39 8.34 8.65
N GLN A 26 -16.59 8.65 9.93
CA GLN A 26 -17.76 8.26 10.73
C GLN A 26 -19.08 8.63 10.03
N ASP A 27 -19.20 9.89 9.61
CA ASP A 27 -20.41 10.42 8.96
C ASP A 27 -20.79 9.65 7.68
N LYS A 28 -19.78 9.11 6.98
CA LYS A 28 -19.97 8.35 5.75
C LYS A 28 -19.97 6.84 5.98
N TRP A 29 -19.72 6.37 7.20
CA TRP A 29 -19.45 4.96 7.49
C TRP A 29 -20.64 4.06 7.15
N ASP A 30 -21.84 4.47 7.56
CA ASP A 30 -23.09 3.76 7.24
C ASP A 30 -23.45 3.83 5.75
N ALA A 31 -22.93 4.81 5.01
CA ALA A 31 -23.07 4.90 3.56
C ALA A 31 -22.03 4.06 2.78
N LEU A 32 -21.04 3.47 3.47
CA LEU A 32 -20.05 2.60 2.84
C LEU A 32 -20.59 1.18 2.72
N SER A 33 -20.26 0.54 1.60
CA SER A 33 -20.49 -0.89 1.42
C SER A 33 -19.72 -1.71 2.47
N PRO A 34 -20.22 -2.88 2.89
CA PRO A 34 -19.58 -3.74 3.89
C PRO A 34 -18.14 -4.11 3.55
N GLU A 35 -17.81 -4.28 2.26
CA GLU A 35 -16.44 -4.52 1.82
C GLU A 35 -15.50 -3.33 2.14
N LYS A 36 -15.98 -2.10 1.93
CA LYS A 36 -15.21 -0.88 2.26
C LYS A 36 -15.05 -0.73 3.77
N GLN A 37 -16.10 -1.00 4.55
CA GLN A 37 -16.05 -0.98 6.01
C GLN A 37 -14.97 -1.97 6.52
N ASN A 38 -14.95 -3.20 6.02
CA ASN A 38 -13.93 -4.20 6.38
C ASN A 38 -12.50 -3.77 6.02
N ARG A 39 -12.31 -3.21 4.82
CA ARG A 39 -10.99 -2.71 4.39
C ARG A 39 -10.51 -1.56 5.27
N LEU A 40 -11.40 -0.63 5.61
CA LEU A 40 -11.08 0.49 6.48
C LEU A 40 -10.79 0.02 7.91
N ASN A 41 -11.59 -0.90 8.44
CA ASN A 41 -11.35 -1.48 9.77
C ASN A 41 -9.99 -2.19 9.84
N SER A 42 -9.68 -3.03 8.85
CA SER A 42 -8.38 -3.70 8.74
C SER A 42 -7.21 -2.69 8.64
N GLY A 43 -7.43 -1.58 7.94
CA GLY A 43 -6.48 -0.47 7.85
C GLY A 43 -6.32 0.24 9.19
N ALA A 44 -7.41 0.48 9.93
CA ALA A 44 -7.41 1.12 11.24
C ALA A 44 -6.73 0.25 12.30
N LYS A 45 -6.97 -1.06 12.30
CA LYS A 45 -6.24 -2.01 13.16
C LYS A 45 -4.74 -1.95 12.90
N LYS A 46 -4.32 -1.98 11.62
CA LYS A 46 -2.91 -1.82 11.25
C LYS A 46 -2.35 -0.46 11.65
N TRP A 47 -3.17 0.60 11.60
CA TRP A 47 -2.77 1.93 12.02
C TRP A 47 -2.55 2.02 13.54
N ASN A 48 -3.42 1.39 14.32
CA ASN A 48 -3.31 1.35 15.77
C ASN A 48 -2.13 0.50 16.24
N THR A 49 -1.78 -0.57 15.51
CA THR A 49 -0.58 -1.36 15.81
C THR A 49 0.72 -0.69 15.34
N MET A 50 0.65 0.38 14.55
CA MET A 50 1.82 1.15 14.12
C MET A 50 2.23 2.19 15.16
N SER A 51 3.53 2.28 15.42
CA SER A 51 4.13 3.35 16.23
C SER A 51 3.83 4.75 15.65
N PRO A 52 3.83 5.82 16.48
CA PRO A 52 3.54 7.17 16.02
C PRO A 52 4.47 7.65 14.88
N GLU A 53 5.72 7.20 14.83
CA GLU A 53 6.62 7.45 13.70
C GLU A 53 6.15 6.79 12.39
N GLN A 54 5.74 5.52 12.44
CA GLN A 54 5.20 4.80 11.28
C GLN A 54 3.93 5.48 10.75
N GLN A 55 3.06 5.92 11.67
CA GLN A 55 1.87 6.71 11.34
C GLN A 55 2.24 8.03 10.64
N LYS A 56 3.27 8.74 11.11
CA LYS A 56 3.75 9.98 10.48
C LYS A 56 4.29 9.74 9.06
N ILE A 57 5.09 8.68 8.88
CA ILE A 57 5.62 8.28 7.56
C ILE A 57 4.47 7.93 6.61
N LEU A 58 3.47 7.19 7.09
CA LEU A 58 2.33 6.81 6.27
C LEU A 58 1.47 8.02 5.89
N LYS A 59 1.22 8.95 6.82
CA LYS A 59 0.55 10.24 6.54
C LYS A 59 1.28 11.02 5.45
N GLN A 60 2.60 11.13 5.53
CA GLN A 60 3.43 11.79 4.51
C GLN A 60 3.27 11.11 3.14
N LYS A 61 3.38 9.78 3.08
CA LYS A 61 3.16 9.01 1.85
C LYS A 61 1.78 9.23 1.26
N ILE A 62 0.73 9.24 2.08
CA ILE A 62 -0.64 9.50 1.63
C ILE A 62 -0.77 10.94 1.10
N GLN A 63 -0.13 11.92 1.74
CA GLN A 63 -0.13 13.30 1.25
C GLN A 63 0.56 13.41 -0.11
N THR A 64 1.75 12.82 -0.27
CA THR A 64 2.44 12.73 -1.56
C THR A 64 1.57 12.03 -2.60
N TRP A 65 0.87 10.95 -2.23
CA TRP A 65 -0.05 10.26 -3.11
C TRP A 65 -1.24 11.12 -3.54
N LYS A 66 -1.84 11.88 -2.62
CA LYS A 66 -2.93 12.79 -2.92
C LYS A 66 -2.50 13.87 -3.91
N GLN A 67 -1.27 14.37 -3.78
CA GLN A 67 -0.67 15.35 -4.70
C GLN A 67 -0.32 14.78 -6.09
N LYS A 68 -0.24 13.46 -6.27
CA LYS A 68 -0.03 12.87 -7.60
C LYS A 68 -1.23 13.13 -8.51
N THR A 69 -0.94 13.50 -9.75
CA THR A 69 -1.93 13.70 -10.81
C THR A 69 -2.68 12.39 -11.12
N PRO A 70 -3.90 12.47 -11.68
CA PRO A 70 -4.64 11.28 -12.09
C PRO A 70 -3.87 10.40 -13.07
N ASP A 71 -3.11 10.99 -14.00
CA ASP A 71 -2.23 10.28 -14.92
C ASP A 71 -1.15 9.46 -14.18
N GLN A 72 -0.47 10.07 -13.21
CA GLN A 72 0.52 9.37 -12.38
C GLN A 72 -0.10 8.22 -11.59
N LYS A 73 -1.33 8.41 -11.08
CA LYS A 73 -2.08 7.36 -10.38
C LYS A 73 -2.43 6.21 -11.32
N LEU A 74 -2.85 6.49 -12.56
CA LEU A 74 -3.11 5.48 -13.58
C LEU A 74 -1.83 4.70 -13.94
N LYS A 75 -0.72 5.40 -14.16
CA LYS A 75 0.57 4.76 -14.44
C LYS A 75 1.01 3.83 -13.30
N ILE A 76 0.83 4.24 -12.05
CA ILE A 76 1.14 3.39 -10.89
C ILE A 76 0.20 2.18 -10.82
N ARG A 77 -1.10 2.39 -11.09
CA ARG A 77 -2.07 1.30 -11.15
C ARG A 77 -1.69 0.26 -12.22
N ASN A 78 -1.39 0.69 -13.44
CA ASN A 78 -1.01 -0.21 -14.53
C ASN A 78 0.26 -1.02 -14.19
N GLN A 79 1.27 -0.36 -13.62
CA GLN A 79 2.47 -1.06 -13.15
C GLN A 79 2.16 -2.05 -12.03
N PHE A 80 1.26 -1.70 -11.10
CA PHE A 80 0.85 -2.60 -10.03
C PHE A 80 0.06 -3.81 -10.58
N GLU A 81 -0.81 -3.61 -11.56
CA GLU A 81 -1.54 -4.70 -12.22
C GLU A 81 -0.57 -5.64 -12.94
N GLN A 82 0.40 -5.12 -13.70
CA GLN A 82 1.48 -5.94 -14.30
C GLN A 82 2.25 -6.72 -13.23
N PHE A 83 2.66 -6.06 -12.15
CA PHE A 83 3.37 -6.72 -11.05
C PHE A 83 2.49 -7.80 -10.38
N GLN A 84 1.19 -7.58 -10.23
CA GLN A 84 0.26 -8.57 -9.67
C GLN A 84 0.07 -9.78 -10.59
N SER A 85 0.14 -9.58 -11.91
CA SER A 85 0.08 -10.66 -12.90
C SER A 85 1.34 -11.52 -12.96
N LEU A 86 2.48 -11.07 -12.42
CA LEU A 86 3.68 -11.89 -12.32
C LEU A 86 3.47 -13.11 -11.41
N PRO A 87 4.16 -14.23 -11.62
CA PRO A 87 4.17 -15.35 -10.68
C PRO A 87 4.83 -14.93 -9.35
N GLU A 88 4.45 -15.58 -8.25
CA GLU A 88 4.97 -15.24 -6.91
C GLU A 88 6.50 -15.34 -6.82
N THR A 89 7.10 -16.27 -7.57
CA THR A 89 8.56 -16.43 -7.69
C THR A 89 9.22 -15.18 -8.25
N GLU A 90 8.68 -14.60 -9.32
CA GLU A 90 9.18 -13.34 -9.88
C GLU A 90 8.93 -12.16 -8.93
N LYS A 91 7.75 -12.10 -8.29
CA LYS A 91 7.48 -11.07 -7.28
C LYS A 91 8.50 -11.11 -6.15
N GLN A 92 8.90 -12.31 -5.73
CA GLN A 92 9.89 -12.50 -4.67
C GLN A 92 11.28 -12.05 -5.13
N SER A 93 11.73 -12.48 -6.32
CA SER A 93 12.99 -12.02 -6.90
C SER A 93 13.07 -10.51 -7.04
N LEU A 94 11.99 -9.86 -7.47
CA LEU A 94 11.89 -8.40 -7.56
C LEU A 94 12.00 -7.71 -6.19
N ARG A 95 11.36 -8.28 -5.15
CA ARG A 95 11.46 -7.76 -3.78
C ARG A 95 12.87 -7.89 -3.22
N ASP A 96 13.51 -9.04 -3.44
CA ASP A 96 14.89 -9.28 -3.00
C ASP A 96 15.88 -8.37 -3.73
N ALA A 97 15.78 -8.24 -5.05
CA ALA A 97 16.59 -7.30 -5.83
C ALA A 97 16.41 -5.85 -5.36
N TYR A 98 15.17 -5.45 -5.04
CA TYR A 98 14.90 -4.12 -4.49
C TYR A 98 15.50 -3.93 -3.08
N LYS A 99 15.44 -4.95 -2.24
CA LYS A 99 16.01 -4.93 -0.89
C LYS A 99 17.54 -4.83 -0.95
N ASP A 100 18.18 -5.60 -1.83
CA ASP A 100 19.63 -5.56 -2.07
C ASP A 100 20.05 -4.16 -2.55
N PHE A 101 19.37 -3.64 -3.57
CA PHE A 101 19.59 -2.28 -4.06
C PHE A 101 19.43 -1.22 -2.97
N LYS A 102 18.42 -1.34 -2.09
CA LYS A 102 18.21 -0.41 -0.98
C LYS A 102 19.26 -0.54 0.12
N SER A 103 19.88 -1.71 0.25
CA SER A 103 20.95 -1.97 1.20
C SER A 103 22.32 -1.45 0.73
N LEU A 104 22.48 -1.18 -0.57
CA LEU A 104 23.71 -0.58 -1.12
C LEU A 104 23.86 0.88 -0.66
N PRO A 105 25.10 1.36 -0.46
CA PRO A 105 25.35 2.76 -0.12
C PRO A 105 24.88 3.70 -1.25
N PRO A 106 24.47 4.93 -0.91
CA PRO A 106 23.84 5.86 -1.85
C PRO A 106 24.72 6.20 -3.06
N GLU A 107 26.04 6.15 -2.91
CA GLU A 107 26.99 6.34 -4.01
C GLU A 107 26.88 5.23 -5.06
N LYS A 108 26.77 3.96 -4.62
CA LYS A 108 26.56 2.79 -5.49
C LYS A 108 25.17 2.80 -6.13
N GLN A 109 24.15 3.27 -5.41
CA GLN A 109 22.80 3.43 -5.94
C GLN A 109 22.78 4.45 -7.09
N ALA A 110 23.49 5.56 -6.95
CA ALA A 110 23.63 6.58 -7.99
C ALA A 110 24.36 6.01 -9.22
N SER A 111 25.46 5.28 -9.03
CA SER A 111 26.19 4.65 -10.15
C SER A 111 25.28 3.71 -10.95
N MET A 112 24.45 2.93 -10.26
CA MET A 112 23.56 1.94 -10.86
C MET A 112 22.29 2.55 -11.45
N MET A 113 21.93 3.78 -11.06
CA MET A 113 20.84 4.55 -11.68
C MET A 113 21.31 5.37 -12.89
N LEU A 114 22.59 5.73 -12.94
CA LEU A 114 23.23 6.40 -14.08
C LEU A 114 23.45 5.45 -15.28
N ASP A 115 23.46 4.13 -15.05
CA ASP A 115 23.54 3.11 -16.10
C ASP A 115 22.21 2.33 -16.21
N PRO A 116 21.20 2.84 -16.96
CA PRO A 116 19.89 2.19 -17.06
C PRO A 116 19.92 0.86 -17.83
N THR A 117 21.04 0.51 -18.47
CA THR A 117 21.19 -0.73 -19.25
C THR A 117 21.46 -1.95 -18.36
N SER A 118 21.88 -1.76 -17.10
CA SER A 118 22.08 -2.87 -16.16
C SER A 118 20.78 -3.37 -15.49
N LYS A 119 19.62 -2.72 -15.76
CA LYS A 119 18.30 -3.13 -15.24
C LYS A 119 17.50 -4.04 -16.20
N GLY A 120 18.16 -4.65 -17.18
CA GLY A 120 17.54 -5.48 -18.21
C GLY A 120 17.66 -7.01 -18.03
N SER A 121 18.46 -7.50 -17.08
CA SER A 121 18.68 -8.94 -16.90
C SER A 121 18.25 -9.39 -15.51
N ILE A 122 16.94 -9.38 -15.26
CA ILE A 122 16.34 -10.33 -14.32
C ILE A 122 15.88 -11.49 -15.20
N GLU A 123 16.85 -12.22 -15.76
CA GLU A 123 16.61 -13.50 -16.43
C GLU A 123 16.53 -14.55 -15.31
N PRO A 124 15.39 -15.20 -15.08
CA PRO A 124 15.32 -16.31 -14.13
C PRO A 124 16.18 -17.45 -14.69
N ARG A 125 17.24 -17.84 -13.96
CA ARG A 125 17.96 -19.11 -14.21
C ARG A 125 17.10 -20.31 -13.85
#